data_AF-A0A7S0ZWF6-F1
#
_entry.id   AF-A0A7S0ZWF6-F1
#
_cell.length_a   1.000
_cell.length_b   1.000
_cell.length_c   1.000
_cell.angle_alpha   90.00
_cell.angle_beta   90.00
_cell.angle_gamma   90.00
#
_symmetry.space_group_name_H-M   'P 1'
#
loop_
_entity.id
_entity.type
_entity.pdbx_description
1 polymer ?
#
loop_
_entity_poly.entity_id
_entity_poly.type
_entity_poly.pdbx_seq_one_letter_code
_entity_poly.pdbx_strand_id
1 'polypeptide(L)'
;QFLVAQKDKSPVVGFIDMDCFYVAVEKLLDPTLDGLPCAVVQYNSSAGAAPDLPSTANRRVNGQAGGIIAVSYEARSRGVTRSMNCQDARRKCPEVVFVQ
;
A
#
# COMPACT_ATOMS: atom_id res chain seq x y z
N GLN A 1 34.38 39.79 31.45
CA GLN A 1 33.72 39.69 30.13
C GLN A 1 33.23 38.25 29.98
N PHE A 2 31.93 38.01 30.12
CA PHE A 2 31.35 36.66 30.05
C PHE A 2 31.07 36.30 28.58
N LEU A 3 31.65 35.20 28.09
CA LEU A 3 31.32 34.61 26.80
C LEU A 3 30.02 33.80 26.97
N VAL A 4 28.91 34.31 26.45
CA VAL A 4 27.72 33.49 26.19
C VAL A 4 27.96 32.81 24.85
N ALA A 5 28.23 31.51 24.87
CA ALA A 5 28.24 30.71 23.65
C ALA A 5 26.82 30.69 23.08
N GLN A 6 26.63 31.28 21.90
CA GLN A 6 25.39 31.14 21.13
C GLN A 6 25.26 29.67 20.76
N LYS A 7 24.18 29.03 21.21
CA LYS A 7 23.87 27.64 20.87
C LYS A 7 23.48 27.61 19.38
N ASP A 8 24.29 26.96 18.54
CA ASP A 8 23.98 26.78 17.12
C ASP A 8 22.58 26.19 16.97
N LYS A 9 21.72 26.83 16.17
CA LYS A 9 20.35 26.37 15.95
C LYS A 9 20.39 25.04 15.20
N SER A 10 20.06 23.95 15.90
CA SER A 10 19.86 22.65 15.28
C SER A 10 18.76 22.73 14.21
N PRO A 11 18.88 22.05 13.06
CA PRO A 11 17.86 22.07 12.02
C PRO A 11 16.55 21.46 12.55
N VAL A 12 15.42 22.07 12.16
CA VAL A 12 14.09 21.50 12.40
C VAL A 12 13.84 20.44 11.33
N VAL A 13 13.73 19.18 11.74
CA VAL A 13 13.46 18.05 10.83
C VAL A 13 12.01 17.61 11.02
N GLY A 14 11.25 17.58 9.91
CA GLY A 14 9.89 17.05 9.87
C GLY A 14 9.83 15.72 9.12
N PHE A 15 8.94 14.83 9.55
CA PHE A 15 8.66 13.55 8.90
C PHE A 15 7.17 13.48 8.55
N ILE A 16 6.87 13.18 7.28
CA ILE A 16 5.51 13.00 6.78
C ILE A 16 5.46 11.59 6.18
N ASP A 17 4.54 10.78 6.69
CA ASP A 17 4.24 9.44 6.17
C ASP A 17 2.79 9.40 5.72
N MET A 18 2.55 8.82 4.55
CA MET A 18 1.22 8.71 3.99
C MET A 18 0.61 7.35 4.33
N ASP A 19 -0.58 7.40 4.94
CA ASP A 19 -1.33 6.22 5.35
C ASP A 19 -1.65 5.31 4.16
N CYS A 20 -1.00 4.14 4.13
CA CYS A 20 -1.25 3.11 3.12
C CYS A 20 -1.25 3.66 1.68
N PHE A 21 -0.33 4.58 1.36
CA PHE A 21 -0.36 5.45 0.17
C PHE A 21 -0.98 4.84 -1.10
N TYR A 22 -0.42 3.74 -1.64
CA TYR A 22 -0.94 3.16 -2.89
C TYR A 22 -2.38 2.65 -2.76
N VAL A 23 -2.79 2.12 -1.61
CA VAL A 23 -4.19 1.73 -1.38
C VAL A 23 -5.08 2.96 -1.31
N ALA A 24 -4.61 4.07 -0.72
CA ALA A 24 -5.38 5.30 -0.66
C ALA A 24 -5.63 5.88 -2.07
N VAL A 25 -4.65 5.77 -2.98
CA VAL A 25 -4.82 6.14 -4.40
C VAL A 25 -5.88 5.26 -5.06
N GLU A 26 -5.82 3.94 -4.88
CA GLU A 26 -6.81 3.03 -5.47
C GLU A 26 -8.23 3.25 -4.90
N LYS A 27 -8.36 3.55 -3.60
CA LYS A 27 -9.65 3.93 -2.99
C LYS A 27 -10.20 5.24 -3.53
N LEU A 28 -9.34 6.20 -3.85
CA LEU A 28 -9.76 7.46 -4.49
C LEU A 28 -10.29 7.21 -5.92
N LEU A 29 -9.68 6.29 -6.66
CA LEU A 29 -10.10 5.93 -8.02
C LEU A 29 -11.34 5.02 -8.04
N ASP A 30 -11.44 4.08 -7.10
CA ASP A 30 -12.58 3.20 -6.90
C ASP A 30 -13.10 3.33 -5.45
N PRO A 31 -14.03 4.28 -5.18
CA PRO A 31 -14.60 4.48 -3.85
C PRO A 31 -15.33 3.27 -3.28
N THR A 32 -15.66 2.26 -4.11
CA THR A 32 -16.28 1.02 -3.62
C THR A 32 -15.30 0.12 -2.86
N LEU A 33 -14.02 0.50 -2.79
CA LEU A 33 -12.99 -0.14 -1.96
C LEU A 33 -12.97 0.36 -0.51
N ASP A 34 -13.72 1.41 -0.18
CA ASP A 34 -13.75 1.95 1.18
C ASP A 34 -14.31 0.93 2.18
N GLY A 35 -13.61 0.75 3.30
CA GLY A 35 -13.93 -0.25 4.31
C GLY A 35 -13.62 -1.71 3.92
N LEU A 36 -13.16 -1.97 2.70
CA LEU A 36 -12.79 -3.31 2.26
C LEU A 36 -11.30 -3.61 2.55
N PRO A 37 -10.97 -4.86 2.88
CA PRO A 37 -9.58 -5.30 2.96
C PRO A 37 -8.97 -5.32 1.56
N CYS A 38 -8.15 -4.32 1.24
CA CYS A 38 -7.47 -4.17 -0.04
C CYS A 38 -5.95 -4.36 0.07
N ALA A 39 -5.35 -4.86 -1.01
CA ALA A 39 -3.91 -4.96 -1.19
C ALA A 39 -3.50 -4.60 -2.63
N VAL A 40 -2.46 -3.78 -2.77
CA VAL A 40 -1.89 -3.43 -4.08
C VAL A 40 -0.82 -4.45 -4.43
N VAL A 41 -0.92 -5.01 -5.63
CA VAL A 41 0.03 -6.01 -6.15
C VAL A 41 1.03 -5.39 -7.10
N GLN A 42 2.26 -5.91 -7.04
CA GLN A 42 3.33 -5.49 -7.93
C GLN A 42 3.01 -5.87 -9.38
N TYR A 43 3.16 -4.92 -10.29
CA TYR A 43 3.26 -5.21 -11.71
C TYR A 43 4.42 -6.17 -11.99
N ASN A 44 4.17 -7.24 -12.72
CA ASN A 44 5.24 -7.98 -13.36
C ASN A 44 4.76 -8.58 -14.69
N SER A 45 5.72 -8.87 -15.57
CA SER A 45 5.46 -9.42 -16.91
C SER A 45 5.26 -10.95 -16.93
N SER A 46 5.27 -11.61 -15.77
CA SER A 46 5.05 -13.05 -15.66
C SER A 46 3.55 -13.38 -15.74
N ALA A 47 3.22 -14.56 -16.23
CA ALA A 47 1.84 -15.01 -16.32
C ALA A 47 1.15 -14.99 -14.94
N GLY A 48 -0.02 -14.36 -14.88
CA GLY A 48 -0.85 -14.30 -13.67
C GLY A 48 -0.62 -13.08 -12.77
N ALA A 49 0.31 -12.19 -13.14
CA ALA A 49 0.51 -10.95 -12.42
C ALA A 49 -0.40 -9.81 -12.87
N ALA A 50 -0.46 -8.79 -12.03
CA ALA A 50 -1.21 -7.59 -12.29
C ALA A 50 -0.59 -6.88 -13.53
N PRO A 51 -1.33 -6.69 -14.64
CA PRO A 51 -0.84 -6.09 -15.88
C PRO A 51 -0.84 -4.56 -15.79
N ASP A 52 0.08 -3.80 -16.38
CA ASP A 52 0.00 -2.32 -16.33
C ASP A 52 -1.36 -1.80 -16.85
N LEU A 53 -2.20 -1.30 -15.94
CA LEU A 53 -3.56 -0.83 -16.22
C LEU A 53 -3.59 0.69 -16.15
N PRO A 54 -4.26 1.38 -17.09
CA PRO A 54 -4.43 2.83 -17.02
C PRO A 54 -5.36 3.21 -15.86
N SER A 55 -5.29 4.46 -15.41
CA SER A 55 -6.13 4.99 -14.33
C SER A 55 -7.63 4.99 -14.66
N THR A 56 -7.99 4.89 -15.94
CA THR A 56 -9.38 4.84 -16.42
C THR A 56 -9.96 3.44 -16.50
N ALA A 57 -9.14 2.39 -16.34
CA ALA A 57 -9.59 1.00 -16.36
C ALA A 57 -10.06 0.54 -14.97
N ASN A 58 -10.77 -0.57 -14.93
CA ASN A 58 -10.98 -1.30 -13.67
C ASN A 58 -9.66 -1.94 -13.24
N ARG A 59 -9.07 -1.41 -12.16
CA ARG A 59 -7.75 -1.81 -11.63
C ARG A 59 -7.80 -2.99 -10.66
N ARG A 60 -8.97 -3.63 -10.48
CA ARG A 60 -9.10 -4.87 -9.71
C ARG A 60 -8.49 -6.04 -10.47
N VAL A 61 -7.73 -6.86 -9.76
CA VAL A 61 -7.00 -7.99 -10.35
C VAL A 61 -7.20 -9.27 -9.54
N ASN A 62 -7.03 -10.42 -10.18
CA ASN A 62 -7.22 -11.72 -9.51
C ASN A 62 -6.10 -12.09 -8.53
N GLY A 63 -4.95 -11.40 -8.57
CA GLY A 63 -3.81 -11.65 -7.67
C GLY A 63 -3.33 -13.10 -7.72
N GLN A 64 -2.98 -13.60 -8.91
CA GLN A 64 -2.51 -14.99 -9.06
C GLN A 64 -0.98 -15.11 -8.88
N ALA A 65 -0.23 -14.10 -9.35
CA ALA A 65 1.21 -14.00 -9.19
C ALA A 65 1.60 -12.56 -8.80
N GLY A 66 2.44 -12.38 -7.79
CA GLY A 66 2.93 -11.05 -7.39
C GLY A 66 3.05 -10.86 -5.89
N GLY A 67 4.05 -10.07 -5.50
CA GLY A 67 4.22 -9.58 -4.14
C GLY A 67 3.29 -8.41 -3.86
N ILE A 68 2.86 -8.31 -2.61
CA ILE A 68 2.00 -7.21 -2.15
C ILE A 68 2.88 -6.02 -1.77
N ILE A 69 2.65 -4.86 -2.38
CA ILE A 69 3.46 -3.66 -2.14
C ILE A 69 2.80 -2.68 -1.17
N ALA A 70 1.47 -2.72 -1.05
CA ALA A 70 0.72 -1.96 -0.06
C ALA A 70 -0.48 -2.74 0.45
N VAL A 71 -0.86 -2.46 1.70
CA VAL A 71 -1.95 -3.17 2.39
C VAL A 71 -2.76 -2.15 3.17
N SER A 72 -4.08 -2.20 2.98
CA SER A 72 -5.07 -1.42 3.72
C SER A 72 -5.03 -1.73 5.22
N TYR A 73 -5.55 -0.82 6.06
CA TYR A 73 -5.65 -1.09 7.48
C TYR A 73 -6.60 -2.26 7.76
N GLU A 74 -7.67 -2.37 6.97
CA GLU A 74 -8.67 -3.43 7.02
C GLU A 74 -8.03 -4.80 6.75
N ALA A 75 -7.15 -4.91 5.74
CA ALA A 75 -6.43 -6.16 5.47
C ALA A 75 -5.30 -6.42 6.50
N ARG A 76 -4.61 -5.38 7.00
CA ARG A 76 -3.60 -5.55 8.07
C ARG A 76 -4.22 -6.10 9.35
N SER A 77 -5.42 -5.64 9.71
CA SER A 77 -6.15 -6.14 10.89
C SER A 77 -6.45 -7.64 10.81
N ARG A 78 -6.52 -8.18 9.58
CA ARG A 78 -6.71 -9.61 9.27
C ARG A 78 -5.37 -10.36 9.08
N GLY A 79 -4.25 -9.71 9.39
CA GLY A 79 -2.92 -10.32 9.38
C GLY A 79 -2.24 -10.37 8.01
N VAL A 80 -2.76 -9.66 7.00
CA VAL A 80 -2.10 -9.49 5.69
C VAL A 80 -0.94 -8.50 5.82
N THR A 81 0.23 -8.83 5.27
CA THR A 81 1.42 -7.97 5.32
C THR A 81 2.01 -7.76 3.92
N ARG A 82 2.82 -6.71 3.76
CA ARG A 82 3.54 -6.39 2.51
C ARG A 82 4.63 -7.41 2.14
N SER A 83 4.95 -8.35 3.02
CA SER A 83 5.90 -9.44 2.73
C SER A 83 5.22 -10.67 2.11
N MET A 84 3.88 -10.67 2.03
CA MET A 84 3.12 -11.80 1.50
C MET A 84 2.98 -11.73 -0.01
N ASN A 85 2.90 -12.92 -0.62
CA ASN A 85 2.29 -13.06 -1.94
C ASN A 85 0.76 -13.08 -1.81
N CYS A 86 0.07 -12.99 -2.95
CA CYS A 86 -1.39 -12.97 -3.00
C CYS A 86 -2.05 -14.23 -2.44
N GLN A 87 -1.42 -15.40 -2.59
CA GLN A 87 -1.98 -16.66 -2.11
C GLN A 87 -1.98 -16.71 -0.58
N ASP A 88 -0.88 -16.32 0.05
CA ASP A 88 -0.77 -16.25 1.50
C ASP A 88 -1.70 -15.20 2.10
N ALA A 89 -1.84 -14.05 1.44
CA ALA A 89 -2.82 -13.04 1.84
C ALA A 89 -4.25 -13.56 1.76
N ARG A 90 -4.62 -14.26 0.67
CA ARG A 90 -5.95 -14.85 0.49
C ARG A 90 -6.23 -15.97 1.50
N ARG A 91 -5.22 -16.73 1.93
CA ARG A 91 -5.37 -17.72 3.02
C ARG A 91 -5.74 -17.07 4.35
N LYS A 92 -5.23 -15.86 4.63
CA LYS A 92 -5.54 -15.11 5.85
C LYS A 92 -6.82 -14.29 5.77
N CYS A 93 -7.10 -13.75 4.60
CA CYS A 93 -8.20 -12.84 4.31
C CYS A 93 -8.83 -13.25 2.97
N PRO A 94 -9.75 -14.24 2.95
CA PRO A 94 -10.34 -14.76 1.71
C PRO A 94 -11.03 -13.70 0.86
N GLU A 95 -11.59 -12.70 1.50
CA GLU A 95 -12.28 -11.54 0.93
C GLU A 95 -11.35 -10.38 0.55
N VAL A 96 -10.02 -10.55 0.61
CA VAL A 96 -9.09 -9.50 0.22
C VAL A 96 -9.28 -9.14 -1.26
N VAL A 97 -9.42 -7.84 -1.53
CA VAL A 97 -9.49 -7.30 -2.88
C VAL A 97 -8.08 -6.94 -3.32
N PHE A 98 -7.62 -7.55 -4.41
CA PHE A 98 -6.36 -7.19 -5.04
C PHE A 98 -6.59 -6.14 -6.12
N VAL A 99 -5.76 -5.11 -6.10
CA VAL A 99 -5.77 -3.99 -7.05
C VAL A 99 -4.36 -3.70 -7.53
N GLN A 100 -4.23 -2.91 -8.57
CA GLN A 100 -2.94 -2.50 -9.13
C GLN A 100 -2.85 -0.99 -9.21
#